data_AF-A0A1Z9JC71-F1
#
_entry.id   AF-A0A1Z9JC71-F1
#
_cell.length_a   1.000
_cell.length_b   1.000
_cell.length_c   1.000
_cell.angle_alpha   90.00
_cell.angle_beta   90.00
_cell.angle_gamma   90.00
#
_symmetry.space_group_name_H-M   'P 1'
#
loop_
_entity.id
_entity.type
_entity.pdbx_description
1 polymer ?
#
loop_
_entity_poly.entity_id
_entity_poly.type
_entity_poly.pdbx_seq_one_letter_code
_entity_poly.pdbx_strand_id
1 'polypeptide(L)' 'MNHRSAQIKPGDVVAVKPPHQDPFLGQVLYVDERNSPGDSCFAQVIREEDLAIISINVEWVLERVPGTGQRVTC' A
#
# COMPACT_ATOMS: atom_id res chain seq x y z
N MET A 1 -7.89 8.72 -18.50
CA MET A 1 -7.07 8.64 -17.27
C MET A 1 -7.65 7.52 -16.42
N ASN A 2 -6.97 6.38 -16.35
CA ASN A 2 -7.49 5.19 -15.68
C ASN A 2 -7.27 5.32 -14.16
N HIS A 3 -8.36 5.39 -13.39
CA HIS A 3 -8.41 5.37 -11.92
C HIS A 3 -7.93 4.02 -11.34
N ARG A 4 -6.65 3.65 -11.55
CA ARG A 4 -6.10 2.38 -11.04
C ARG A 4 -5.65 2.43 -9.57
N SER A 5 -5.54 3.61 -8.97
CA SER A 5 -5.37 3.81 -7.52
C SER A 5 -6.70 3.64 -6.74
N ALA A 6 -7.64 2.86 -7.28
CA ALA A 6 -8.89 2.49 -6.63
C ALA A 6 -8.59 1.74 -5.33
N GLN A 7 -8.54 2.50 -4.23
CA GLN A 7 -8.58 2.11 -2.82
C GLN A 7 -7.74 0.89 -2.48
N ILE A 8 -6.43 1.08 -2.32
CA ILE A 8 -5.66 0.19 -1.44
C ILE A 8 -6.25 0.28 -0.03
N LYS A 9 -6.32 -0.84 0.68
CA LYS A 9 -6.90 -0.91 2.03
C LYS A 9 -5.96 -1.67 2.97
N PRO A 10 -6.01 -1.41 4.28
CA PRO A 10 -5.35 -2.26 5.26
C PRO A 10 -5.68 -3.74 5.02
N GLY A 11 -4.65 -4.58 4.98
CA GLY A 11 -4.73 -6.01 4.67
C GLY A 11 -4.44 -6.37 3.21
N ASP A 12 -4.56 -5.44 2.26
CA ASP A 12 -4.19 -5.68 0.86
C ASP A 12 -2.69 -5.99 0.74
N VAL A 13 -2.33 -6.90 -0.17
CA VAL A 13 -0.94 -7.10 -0.59
C VAL A 13 -0.70 -6.30 -1.85
N VAL A 14 0.36 -5.50 -1.87
CA VAL A 14 0.69 -4.60 -2.97
C VAL A 14 2.09 -4.86 -3.50
N ALA A 15 2.23 -4.79 -4.82
CA ALA A 15 3.53 -4.69 -5.48
C ALA A 15 3.90 -3.22 -5.61
N VAL A 16 5.03 -2.82 -5.05
CA VAL A 16 5.46 -1.42 -4.96
C VAL A 16 6.77 -1.23 -5.71
N LYS A 17 6.87 -0.14 -6.48
CA LYS A 17 8.12 0.27 -7.15
C LYS A 17 8.46 1.72 -6.82
N PRO A 18 9.22 1.96 -5.74
CA PRO A 18 9.70 3.30 -5.41
C PRO A 18 10.74 3.78 -6.43
N PRO A 19 10.97 5.10 -6.51
CA PRO A 19 12.12 5.64 -7.23
C PRO A 19 13.41 5.12 -6.61
N HIS A 20 14.33 4.63 -7.44
CA HIS A 20 15.68 4.20 -7.03
C HIS A 20 15.75 2.99 -6.08
N GLN A 21 14.69 2.19 -5.99
CA GLN A 21 14.70 0.93 -5.25
C GLN A 21 14.15 -0.19 -6.13
N ASP A 22 14.60 -1.42 -5.86
CA ASP A 22 14.02 -2.59 -6.50
C ASP A 22 12.56 -2.77 -6.07
N PRO A 23 11.70 -3.30 -6.96
CA PRO A 23 10.31 -3.58 -6.59
C PRO A 23 10.23 -4.60 -5.47
N PHE A 24 9.25 -4.43 -4.59
CA PHE A 24 9.00 -5.36 -3.49
C PHE A 24 7.51 -5.61 -3.28
N LEU A 25 7.20 -6.70 -2.59
CA LEU A 25 5.87 -7.01 -2.08
C LEU A 25 5.75 -6.53 -0.65
N GLY A 26 4.59 -5.96 -0.32
CA GLY A 26 4.27 -5.62 1.05
C GLY A 26 2.79 -5.65 1.33
N GLN A 27 2.43 -5.92 2.59
CA GLN A 27 1.05 -5.85 3.05
C GLN A 27 0.76 -4.48 3.63
N VAL A 28 -0.36 -3.87 3.20
CA VAL A 28 -0.81 -2.57 3.69
C VAL A 28 -1.25 -2.69 5.14
N LEU A 29 -0.65 -1.88 6.02
CA LEU A 29 -1.01 -1.78 7.43
C LEU A 29 -1.94 -0.59 7.69
N TYR A 30 -1.70 0.52 7.00
CA TYR A 30 -2.39 1.78 7.21
C TYR A 30 -2.38 2.61 5.92
N VAL A 31 -3.44 3.38 5.70
CA VAL A 31 -3.56 4.34 4.58
C VAL A 31 -3.90 5.70 5.19
N ASP A 32 -3.11 6.72 4.86
CA ASP A 32 -3.38 8.09 5.28
C ASP A 32 -4.44 8.70 4.34
N GLU A 33 -5.65 8.88 4.87
CA GLU A 33 -6.82 9.43 4.15
C GLU A 33 -6.91 10.96 4.25
N ARG A 34 -5.81 11.69 4.46
CA ARG A 34 -5.83 13.16 4.44
C ARG A 34 -6.42 13.68 3.11
N ASN A 35 -7.70 14.05 3.17
CA ASN A 35 -8.55 14.51 2.09
C ASN A 35 -8.30 15.98 1.69
N SER A 36 -7.03 16.39 1.63
CA SER A 36 -6.68 17.70 1.08
C SER A 36 -6.52 17.57 -0.43
N PRO A 37 -7.30 18.29 -1.25
CA PRO A 37 -7.12 18.26 -2.70
C PRO A 37 -5.74 18.82 -3.04
N GLY A 38 -4.83 17.93 -3.47
CA GLY A 38 -3.44 18.27 -3.83
C GLY A 38 -2.37 17.52 -3.03
N ASP A 39 -2.73 16.85 -1.93
CA ASP A 39 -1.75 16.11 -1.12
C ASP A 39 -1.54 14.69 -1.65
N SER A 40 -0.28 14.25 -1.67
CA SER A 40 0.08 12.86 -1.96
C SER A 40 -0.52 11.95 -0.89
N CYS A 41 -1.25 10.91 -1.32
CA CYS A 41 -1.72 9.87 -0.41
C CYS A 41 -0.56 8.91 -0.10
N PHE A 42 -0.37 8.62 1.19
CA PHE A 42 0.67 7.73 1.68
C PHE A 42 0.06 6.50 2.33
N ALA A 43 0.76 5.38 2.27
CA ALA A 43 0.42 4.17 3.01
C ALA A 43 1.63 3.64 3.77
N GLN A 44 1.39 2.96 4.88
CA GLN A 44 2.40 2.15 5.53
C GLN A 44 2.20 0.69 5.13
N VAL A 45 3.29 0.06 4.70
CA VAL A 45 3.31 -1.37 4.35
C VAL A 45 4.38 -2.09 5.15
N ILE A 46 4.15 -3.37 5.45
CA ILE A 46 5.17 -4.29 5.91
C ILE A 46 5.73 -5.04 4.71
N ARG A 47 7.04 -4.94 4.46
CA ARG A 47 7.71 -5.66 3.37
C ARG A 47 7.80 -7.15 3.72
N GLU A 48 7.50 -8.02 2.75
CA GLU A 48 7.48 -9.47 3.00
C GLU A 48 8.87 -10.07 3.25
N GLU A 49 9.92 -9.48 2.67
CA GLU A 49 11.29 -10.00 2.73
C GLU A 49 11.94 -9.87 4.11
N ASP A 50 11.85 -8.68 4.71
CA ASP A 50 12.58 -8.31 5.93
C ASP A 50 11.65 -7.86 7.07
N LEU A 51 10.34 -7.89 6.84
CA LEU A 51 9.30 -7.41 7.77
C LEU A 51 9.46 -5.93 8.16
N ALA A 52 10.20 -5.14 7.36
CA ALA A 52 10.36 -3.72 7.60
C ALA A 52 9.05 -2.98 7.34
N ILE A 53 8.66 -2.10 8.26
CA ILE A 53 7.54 -1.18 8.08
C ILE A 53 8.05 0.08 7.38
N ILE A 54 7.49 0.38 6.22
CA ILE A 54 7.92 1.49 5.37
C ILE A 54 6.72 2.31 4.89
N SER A 55 6.92 3.62 4.78
CA SER A 55 5.96 4.53 4.17
C SER A 55 6.18 4.61 2.66
N ILE A 56 5.10 4.49 1.89
CA ILE A 56 5.12 4.56 0.43
C ILE A 56 4.13 5.61 -0.06
N ASN A 57 4.42 6.25 -1.18
CA ASN A 57 3.39 6.96 -1.93
C ASN A 57 2.51 5.93 -2.66
N VAL A 58 1.19 6.08 -2.58
CA VAL A 58 0.26 5.12 -3.21
C VAL A 58 0.37 5.08 -4.73
N GLU A 59 0.91 6.13 -5.36
CA GLU A 59 1.19 6.17 -6.80
C GLU A 59 2.31 5.20 -7.23
N TRP A 60 3.11 4.70 -6.28
CA TRP A 60 4.15 3.71 -6.54
C TRP A 60 3.61 2.27 -6.56
N VAL A 61 2.33 2.07 -6.24
CA VAL A 61 1.68 0.76 -6.30
C VAL A 61 1.43 0.38 -7.75
N LEU A 62 2.04 -0.72 -8.17
CA LEU A 62 1.90 -1.27 -9.51
C LEU A 62 0.63 -2.12 -9.64
N GLU A 63 0.43 -3.03 -8.67
CA GLU A 63 -0.68 -3.97 -8.60
C GLU A 63 -1.07 -4.23 -7.14
N ARG A 64 -2.32 -4.67 -6.93
CA ARG A 64 -2.82 -5.06 -5.61
C ARG A 64 -3.56 -6.38 -5.67
N VAL A 65 -3.43 -7.17 -4.61
CA VAL A 65 -4.25 -8.32 -4.29
C VAL A 65 -5.07 -7.96 -3.05
N PRO A 66 -6.42 -7.95 -3.14
CA PRO A 66 -7.26 -7.65 -1.99
C PRO A 66 -6.94 -8.56 -0.81
N GLY A 67 -6.79 -7.98 0.37
CA GLY A 67 -6.62 -8.76 1.60
C GLY A 67 -7.82 -9.68 1.81
N THR A 68 -7.58 -10.93 2.17
CA THR A 68 -8.64 -11.77 2.71
C THR A 68 -9.03 -11.15 4.05
N GLY A 69 -10.16 -10.45 4.10
CA GLY A 69 -10.66 -9.75 5.29
C GLY A 69 -11.06 -10.69 6.44
N GLN A 70 -10.25 -11.70 6.78
CA GLN A 70 -10.39 -12.43 8.02
C GLN A 70 -9.98 -11.50 9.16
N ARG A 71 -11.00 -10.88 9.78
CA ARG A 71 -10.92 -10.49 11.18
C ARG A 71 -10.49 -11.73 11.95
N VAL A 72 -9.24 -11.78 12.37
CA VAL A 72 -8.83 -12.66 13.45
C VAL A 72 -9.44 -12.06 14.71
N THR A 73 -10.66 -12.47 15.04
CA THR A 73 -11.24 -12.23 16.36
C THR A 73 -10.60 -13.25 17.31
N CYS A 74 -9.81 -12.74 18.24
CA CYS A 74 -9.38 -13.46 19.43
C CYS A 74 -10.57 -13.80 20.35
#